data_AF-A0A932GN37-F1
#
_entry.id   AF-A0A932GN37-F1
#
_cell.length_a   1.000
_cell.length_b   1.000
_cell.length_c   1.000
_cell.angle_alpha   90.00
_cell.angle_beta   90.00
_cell.angle_gamma   90.00
#
_symmetry.space_group_name_H-M   'P 1'
#
loop_
_entity.id
_entity.type
_entity.pdbx_description
1 polymer ?
#
loop_
_entity_poly.entity_id
_entity_poly.type
_entity_poly.pdbx_seq_one_letter_code
_entity_poly.pdbx_strand_id
1 'polypeptide(L)' 'MANKAKPRKSPTAPIPEGIRFLIAHENQNIRKFLLGCLQGMGCLNAVEWVPGRAILGTLLDEGAHVLIVNGETPE' A
#
# COMPACT_ATOMS: atom_id res chain seq x y z
N MET A 1 23.64 18.13 29.28
CA MET A 1 23.01 18.76 28.09
C MET A 1 22.79 17.67 27.05
N ALA A 2 21.53 17.31 26.78
CA ALA A 2 21.21 16.15 25.93
C ALA A 2 21.41 16.49 24.44
N ASN A 3 22.23 15.68 23.78
CA ASN A 3 22.55 15.80 22.37
C ASN A 3 21.30 15.44 21.54
N LYS A 4 20.58 16.45 21.02
CA LYS A 4 19.43 16.22 20.13
C LYS A 4 19.96 15.71 18.80
N ALA A 5 19.89 14.39 18.58
CA ALA A 5 20.14 13.79 17.28
C ALA A 5 19.16 14.40 16.27
N LYS A 6 19.68 15.18 15.31
CA LYS A 6 18.88 15.68 14.18
C LYS A 6 18.38 14.47 13.39
N PRO A 7 17.07 14.37 13.07
CA PRO A 7 16.57 13.30 12.22
C PRO A 7 17.27 13.42 10.87
N ARG A 8 18.08 12.40 10.53
CA ARG A 8 18.62 12.24 9.19
C ARG A 8 17.41 12.00 8.29
N LYS A 9 17.02 13.01 7.51
CA LYS A 9 16.14 12.81 6.36
C LYS A 9 16.93 11.90 5.43
N SER A 10 16.67 10.60 5.50
CA SER A 10 17.03 9.72 4.39
C SER A 10 16.41 10.32 3.14
N PRO A 11 17.12 10.43 2.01
CA PRO A 11 16.49 10.78 0.76
C PRO A 11 15.52 9.65 0.46
N THR A 12 14.23 9.86 0.78
CA THR A 12 13.17 8.98 0.34
C THR A 12 13.27 9.01 -1.17
N ALA A 13 13.71 7.92 -1.78
CA ALA A 13 13.77 7.83 -3.23
C ALA A 13 12.37 8.23 -3.75
N PRO A 14 12.28 9.16 -4.71
CA PRO A 14 11.00 9.51 -5.28
C PRO A 14 10.35 8.23 -5.79
N ILE A 15 9.13 7.99 -5.34
CA ILE A 15 8.37 6.81 -5.76
C ILE A 15 8.20 6.93 -7.27
N PRO A 16 8.59 5.91 -8.06
CA PRO A 16 8.47 5.98 -9.50
C PRO A 16 7.04 6.35 -9.90
N GLU A 17 6.91 7.37 -10.74
CA GLU A 17 5.63 7.74 -11.32
C GLU A 17 5.05 6.52 -12.06
N GLY A 18 3.79 6.19 -11.79
CA GLY A 18 3.09 5.10 -12.48
C GLY A 18 2.98 3.77 -11.73
N ILE A 19 3.60 3.58 -10.56
CA ILE A 19 3.36 2.37 -9.75
C ILE A 19 1.91 2.33 -9.28
N ARG A 20 1.19 1.28 -9.69
CA ARG A 20 -0.20 0.99 -9.30
C ARG A 20 -0.24 0.06 -8.09
N PHE A 21 -0.82 0.53 -7.00
CA PHE A 21 -1.03 -0.23 -5.76
C PHE A 21 -2.47 -0.71 -5.67
N LEU A 22 -2.66 -1.99 -5.36
CA LEU A 22 -3.96 -2.60 -5.08
C LEU A 22 -4.00 -3.04 -3.61
N ILE A 23 -4.87 -2.42 -2.81
CA ILE A 23 -5.06 -2.73 -1.39
C ILE A 23 -6.23 -3.70 -1.25
N ALA A 24 -5.92 -4.97 -1.08
CA ALA A 24 -6.82 -6.10 -0.98
C ALA A 24 -7.02 -6.52 0.48
N HIS A 25 -8.04 -5.97 1.15
CA HIS A 25 -8.30 -6.31 2.54
C HIS A 25 -9.81 -6.33 2.83
N GLU A 26 -10.31 -7.27 3.62
CA GLU A 26 -11.75 -7.35 3.94
C GLU A 26 -12.22 -6.17 4.81
N ASN A 27 -11.43 -5.85 5.84
CA ASN A 27 -11.67 -4.72 6.72
C ASN A 27 -11.48 -3.35 6.02
N GLN A 28 -12.57 -2.58 5.94
CA GLN A 28 -12.59 -1.25 5.33
C GLN A 28 -11.68 -0.22 6.02
N ASN A 29 -11.56 -0.27 7.34
CA ASN A 29 -10.74 0.70 8.09
C ASN A 29 -9.26 0.52 7.76
N ILE A 30 -8.82 -0.73 7.61
CA ILE A 30 -7.44 -1.05 7.21
C ILE A 30 -7.17 -0.56 5.79
N ARG A 31 -8.09 -0.79 4.85
CA ARG A 31 -7.93 -0.29 3.46
C ARG A 31 -7.79 1.23 3.41
N LYS A 32 -8.68 1.95 4.08
CA LYS A 32 -8.64 3.42 4.15
C LYS A 32 -7.37 3.94 4.81
N PHE A 33 -6.93 3.30 5.88
CA PHE A 33 -5.68 3.64 6.56
C PHE A 33 -4.48 3.49 5.62
N LEU A 34 -4.36 2.33 4.95
CA LEU A 34 -3.28 2.06 4.00
C LEU A 34 -3.31 3.02 2.80
N LEU A 35 -4.50 3.32 2.27
CA LEU A 35 -4.67 4.30 1.21
C LEU A 35 -4.16 5.68 1.63
N GLY A 36 -4.53 6.14 2.83
CA GLY A 36 -4.06 7.42 3.37
C GLY A 36 -2.53 7.46 3.56
N CYS A 37 -1.93 6.37 4.03
CA CYS A 37 -0.46 6.26 4.12
C CYS A 37 0.22 6.35 2.75
N LEU A 38 -0.29 5.62 1.75
CA LEU A 38 0.23 5.65 0.38
C LEU A 38 0.14 7.05 -0.23
N GLN A 39 -1.01 7.70 -0.09
CA GLN A 39 -1.20 9.07 -0.55
C GLN A 39 -0.25 10.05 0.16
N GLY A 40 -0.05 9.91 1.47
CA GLY A 40 0.90 10.71 2.24
C GLY A 40 2.37 10.53 1.82
N MET A 41 2.70 9.40 1.20
CA MET A 41 4.02 9.13 0.61
C MET A 41 4.14 9.59 -0.85
N GLY A 42 3.06 10.10 -1.45
CA GLY A 42 3.02 10.50 -2.86
C GLY A 42 2.64 9.37 -3.84
N CYS A 43 2.21 8.20 -3.35
CA CYS A 43 1.65 7.14 -4.19
C CYS A 43 0.20 7.47 -4.56
N LEU A 44 0.01 8.19 -5.66
CA LEU A 44 -1.33 8.64 -6.08
C LEU A 44 -2.14 7.55 -6.80
N ASN A 45 -1.47 6.54 -7.37
CA ASN A 45 -2.12 5.44 -8.09
C ASN A 45 -2.34 4.24 -7.16
N ALA A 46 -3.18 4.44 -6.14
CA ALA A 46 -3.55 3.41 -5.17
C ALA A 46 -5.07 3.24 -5.14
N VAL A 47 -5.53 1.98 -5.16
CA VAL A 47 -6.96 1.64 -5.19
C VAL A 47 -7.30 0.67 -4.06
N GLU A 48 -8.42 0.93 -3.39
CA GLU A 48 -9.01 0.00 -2.42
C GLU A 48 -9.76 -1.10 -3.15
N TRP A 49 -9.61 -2.33 -2.68
CA TRP A 49 -10.30 -3.48 -3.23
C TRP A 49 -10.73 -4.45 -2.13
N VAL A 50 -11.96 -4.95 -2.24
CA VAL A 50 -12.51 -5.96 -1.31
C VAL A 50 -12.24 -7.33 -1.92
N PRO A 51 -11.37 -8.15 -1.32
CA PRO A 51 -11.06 -9.45 -1.87
C PRO A 51 -12.30 -10.35 -1.84
N GLY A 52 -12.70 -10.84 -3.01
CA GLY A 52 -13.65 -11.94 -3.15
C GLY A 52 -12.92 -13.28 -3.29
N ARG A 53 -13.65 -14.36 -3.60
CA ARG A 53 -13.08 -15.72 -3.80
C ARG A 53 -12.07 -15.82 -4.97
N ALA A 54 -11.98 -14.81 -5.84
CA ALA A 54 -11.21 -14.86 -7.09
C ALA A 54 -10.07 -13.82 -7.14
N ILE A 55 -9.21 -13.80 -6.12
CA ILE A 55 -8.09 -12.84 -6.01
C ILE A 55 -7.16 -12.83 -7.22
N LEU A 56 -6.81 -14.01 -7.74
CA LEU A 56 -5.88 -14.14 -8.86
C LEU A 56 -6.43 -13.56 -10.17
N GLY A 57 -7.73 -13.71 -10.43
CA GLY A 57 -8.35 -13.17 -11.64
C GLY A 57 -8.39 -11.65 -11.62
N THR A 58 -8.82 -11.08 -10.49
CA THR A 58 -8.90 -9.62 -10.35
C THR A 58 -7.52 -8.95 -10.37
N LEU A 59 -6.48 -9.62 -9.89
CA LEU A 59 -5.10 -9.14 -10.01
C LEU A 59 -4.64 -8.95 -11.45
N LEU A 60 -4.99 -9.90 -12.34
CA LEU A 60 -4.63 -9.85 -13.75
C LEU A 60 -5.39 -8.72 -14.47
N ASP A 61 -6.66 -8.51 -14.11
CA ASP A 61 -7.50 -7.47 -14.71
C ASP A 61 -7.11 -6.06 -14.24
N GLU A 62 -6.71 -5.92 -12.96
CA GLU A 62 -6.41 -4.61 -12.36
C GLU A 62 -5.03 -4.05 -12.71
N GLY A 63 -4.14 -4.85 -13.30
CA GLY A 63 -2.80 -4.41 -13.70
C GLY A 63 -1.98 -3.82 -12.56
N ALA A 64 -2.13 -4.39 -11.34
CA ALA A 64 -1.43 -3.92 -10.16
C ALA A 64 0.06 -4.26 -10.23
N HIS A 65 0.91 -3.29 -9.88
CA HIS A 65 2.36 -3.52 -9.74
C HIS A 65 2.69 -4.01 -8.33
N VAL A 66 1.94 -3.54 -7.34
CA VAL A 66 2.08 -3.91 -5.94
C VAL A 66 0.71 -4.32 -5.41
N LEU A 67 0.68 -5.51 -4.82
CA LEU A 67 -0.49 -6.03 -4.12
C LEU A 67 -0.22 -5.99 -2.62
N ILE A 68 -1.12 -5.35 -1.87
CA ILE A 68 -1.15 -5.38 -0.42
C ILE A 68 -2.35 -6.22 -0.01
N VAL A 69 -2.12 -7.47 0.38
CA VAL A 69 -3.16 -8.43 0.81
C VAL A 69 -3.13 -8.68 2.30
N ASN A 70 -4.28 -9.05 2.87
CA ASN A 70 -4.30 -9.67 4.19
C ASN A 70 -3.50 -10.99 4.16
N GLY A 71 -2.57 -11.16 5.09
CA GLY A 71 -1.86 -12.41 5.28
C GLY A 71 -2.66 -13.27 6.27
N GLU A 72 -3.51 -14.16 5.78
CA GLU A 72 -3.89 -15.29 6.61
C GLU A 72 -2.69 -16.24 6.65
N THR A 73 -2.13 -16.44 7.85
CA THR A 73 -1.27 -17.60 8.11
C THR A 73 -2.11 -18.84 7.82
N PRO A 74 -1.71 -19.73 6.89
CA PRO A 74 -2.36 -21.02 6.74
C PRO A 74 -2.24 -21.75 8.08
N GLU A 75 -3.36 -22.26 8.60
CA GLU A 75 -3.34 -23.24 9.70
C GLU A 75 -2.72 -24.57 9.25
#